data_AF-A0A9D8EX98-F1
#
_entry.id   AF-A0A9D8EX98-F1
#
_cell.length_a   1.000
_cell.length_b   1.000
_cell.length_c   1.000
_cell.angle_alpha   90.00
_cell.angle_beta   90.00
_cell.angle_gamma   90.00
#
_symmetry.space_group_name_H-M   'P 1'
#
loop_
_entity.id
_entity.type
_entity.pdbx_description
1 polymer ?
#
loop_
_entity_poly.entity_id
_entity_poly.type
_entity_poly.pdbx_seq_one_letter_code
_entity_poly.pdbx_strand_id
1 'polypeptide(L)'
;MDRRPGESSGYAGGGIVFAPTDAQIAAIPLNERQNYILQERIDLTPVIDTPEGPTRVEIRVMDVRDPATPHTAGGRGLRPVLPLLRMGRGKMGIDHNKGLKWVGASAGLIDPST
;
A
#
# COMPACT_ATOMS: atom_id res chain seq x y z
N MET A 1 29.52 -1.75 5.99
CA MET A 1 28.40 -2.51 6.58
C MET A 1 27.95 -3.52 5.55
N ASP A 2 28.42 -4.74 5.73
CA ASP A 2 28.16 -5.89 4.86
C ASP A 2 26.71 -6.34 5.01
N ARG A 3 25.94 -6.38 3.91
CA ARG A 3 24.54 -6.81 3.90
C ARG A 3 24.50 -8.25 3.44
N ARG A 4 23.94 -9.13 4.26
CA ARG A 4 23.67 -10.53 3.89
C ARG A 4 22.70 -10.58 2.68
N PRO A 5 22.93 -11.47 1.70
CA PRO A 5 22.00 -11.64 0.59
C PRO A 5 20.64 -12.15 1.12
N GLY A 6 19.57 -11.37 0.92
CA GLY A 6 18.19 -11.79 1.25
C GLY A 6 17.38 -10.82 2.12
N GLU A 7 18.03 -9.89 2.82
CA GLU A 7 17.30 -8.89 3.62
C GLU A 7 17.04 -7.62 2.79
N SER A 8 15.96 -7.64 1.99
CA SER A 8 15.37 -6.41 1.46
C SER A 8 14.31 -5.92 2.45
N SER A 9 14.57 -4.79 3.10
CA SER A 9 13.49 -4.00 3.70
C SER A 9 12.42 -3.79 2.62
N GLY A 10 11.16 -4.12 2.91
CA GLY A 10 10.01 -4.12 1.99
C GLY A 10 9.64 -2.75 1.39
N TYR A 11 10.58 -1.81 1.35
CA TYR A 11 10.43 -0.44 0.89
C TYR A 11 10.44 -0.29 -0.65
N ALA A 12 10.73 -1.36 -1.40
CA ALA A 12 10.79 -1.34 -2.86
C ALA A 12 10.24 -2.61 -3.56
N GLY A 13 9.34 -3.36 -2.89
CA GLY A 13 8.67 -4.52 -3.51
C GLY A 13 9.49 -5.81 -3.61
N GLY A 14 10.73 -5.84 -3.11
CA GLY A 14 11.62 -7.03 -3.13
C GLY A 14 11.21 -8.17 -2.19
N GLY A 15 10.23 -7.95 -1.29
CA GLY A 15 9.72 -8.95 -0.35
C GLY A 15 8.29 -9.42 -0.64
N ILE A 16 7.76 -9.16 -1.84
CA ILE A 16 6.39 -9.49 -2.21
C ILE A 16 6.39 -10.53 -3.34
N VAL A 17 5.74 -11.66 -3.10
CA VAL A 17 5.44 -12.65 -4.15
C VAL A 17 4.01 -12.41 -4.63
N PHE A 18 3.85 -11.99 -5.88
CA PHE A 18 2.52 -11.81 -6.47
C PHE A 18 1.93 -13.14 -6.92
N ALA A 19 0.67 -13.39 -6.56
CA ALA A 19 -0.07 -14.61 -6.91
C ALA A 19 0.76 -15.88 -6.62
N PRO A 20 1.19 -16.10 -5.36
CA PRO A 20 1.96 -17.28 -5.01
C PRO A 20 1.11 -18.54 -5.23
N THR A 21 1.76 -19.60 -5.70
CA THR A 21 1.16 -20.93 -5.81
C THR A 21 1.14 -21.63 -4.45
N ASP A 22 0.25 -22.61 -4.29
CA ASP A 22 0.18 -23.43 -3.08
C ASP A 22 1.52 -24.10 -2.75
N ALA A 23 2.26 -24.54 -3.77
CA ALA A 23 3.59 -25.11 -3.60
C ALA A 23 4.59 -24.10 -3.00
N GLN A 24 4.55 -22.84 -3.44
CA GLN A 24 5.41 -21.77 -2.89
C GLN A 24 5.03 -21.44 -1.44
N ILE A 25 3.74 -21.43 -1.11
CA ILE A 25 3.28 -21.21 0.27
C ILE A 25 3.71 -22.39 1.16
N ALA A 26 3.56 -23.62 0.67
CA ALA A 26 3.92 -24.83 1.40
C ALA A 26 5.44 -24.91 1.67
N ALA A 27 6.26 -24.40 0.75
CA ALA A 27 7.71 -24.37 0.87
C ALA A 27 8.24 -23.42 1.98
N ILE A 28 7.40 -22.53 2.52
CA ILE A 28 7.81 -21.64 3.63
C ILE A 28 8.04 -22.47 4.90
N PRO A 29 9.27 -22.45 5.49
CA PRO A 29 9.57 -23.18 6.71
C PRO A 29 8.62 -22.83 7.86
N LEU A 30 8.14 -23.84 8.58
CA LEU A 30 7.12 -23.66 9.63
C LEU A 30 7.55 -22.62 10.69
N ASN A 31 8.83 -22.60 11.06
CA ASN A 31 9.41 -21.69 12.05
C ASN A 31 9.65 -20.26 11.51
N GLU A 32 9.37 -19.99 10.24
CA GLU A 32 9.49 -18.66 9.63
C GLU A 32 8.13 -18.07 9.23
N ARG A 33 7.05 -18.88 9.22
CA ARG A 33 5.73 -18.45 8.75
C ARG A 33 5.16 -17.23 9.48
N GLN A 34 5.53 -17.00 10.74
CA GLN A 34 5.13 -15.80 11.49
C GLN A 34 5.64 -14.49 10.88
N ASN A 35 6.65 -14.54 10.01
CA ASN A 35 7.21 -13.37 9.33
C ASN A 35 6.49 -13.04 8.02
N TYR A 36 5.50 -13.85 7.61
CA TYR A 36 4.78 -13.69 6.35
C TYR A 36 3.30 -13.40 6.62
N ILE A 37 2.69 -12.65 5.70
CA ILE A 37 1.25 -12.45 5.65
C ILE A 37 0.79 -12.89 4.26
N LEU A 38 -0.17 -13.82 4.21
CA LEU A 38 -0.90 -14.12 2.99
C LEU A 38 -2.12 -13.20 2.95
N GLN A 39 -2.26 -12.46 1.86
CA GLN A 39 -3.35 -11.52 1.68
C GLN A 39 -4.06 -11.82 0.37
N GLU A 40 -5.39 -11.83 0.41
CA GLU A 40 -6.21 -11.92 -0.80
C GLU A 40 -5.91 -10.75 -1.74
N ARG A 41 -5.84 -11.04 -3.03
CA ARG A 41 -5.62 -10.01 -4.04
C ARG A 41 -6.90 -9.19 -4.19
N ILE A 42 -6.79 -7.89 -3.96
CA ILE A 42 -7.86 -6.94 -4.23
C ILE A 42 -7.63 -6.32 -5.61
N ASP A 43 -8.64 -6.43 -6.47
CA ASP A 43 -8.67 -5.70 -7.74
C ASP A 43 -9.23 -4.30 -7.52
N LEU A 44 -8.37 -3.30 -7.67
CA LEU A 44 -8.76 -1.90 -7.59
C LEU A 44 -9.49 -1.50 -8.88
N THR A 45 -10.75 -1.10 -8.74
CA THR A 45 -11.56 -0.62 -9.87
C THR A 45 -10.99 0.71 -10.39
N PRO A 46 -10.79 0.87 -11.71
CA PRO A 46 -10.27 2.11 -12.28
C PRO A 46 -11.40 3.15 -12.38
N VAL A 47 -11.50 4.02 -11.38
CA VAL A 47 -12.62 4.98 -11.23
C VAL A 47 -12.27 6.41 -11.63
N ILE A 48 -10.99 6.71 -11.90
CA ILE A 48 -10.55 8.05 -12.26
C ILE A 48 -10.36 8.13 -13.78
N ASP A 49 -11.22 8.90 -14.45
CA ASP A 49 -11.09 9.16 -15.88
C ASP A 49 -9.86 10.02 -16.19
N THR A 50 -9.11 9.61 -17.20
CA THR A 50 -7.95 10.38 -17.69
C THR A 50 -7.94 10.35 -19.23
N PRO A 51 -7.26 11.30 -19.90
CA PRO A 51 -7.09 11.28 -21.36
C PRO A 51 -6.46 10.00 -21.93
N GLU A 52 -5.76 9.22 -21.11
CA GLU A 52 -5.16 7.94 -21.52
C GLU A 52 -6.07 6.74 -21.18
N GLY A 53 -7.29 6.99 -20.73
CA GLY A 53 -8.24 5.98 -20.21
C GLY A 53 -8.27 5.91 -18.67
N PRO A 54 -9.23 5.19 -18.09
CA PRO A 54 -9.45 5.20 -16.64
C PRO A 54 -8.27 4.59 -15.87
N THR A 55 -7.98 5.15 -14.69
CA THR A 55 -6.86 4.75 -13.83
C THR A 55 -7.32 4.38 -12.43
N ARG A 56 -6.52 3.55 -11.77
CA ARG A 56 -6.73 3.12 -10.38
C ARG A 56 -6.12 4.14 -9.43
N VAL A 57 -6.70 4.26 -8.25
CA VAL A 57 -6.20 5.12 -7.17
C VAL A 57 -6.07 4.32 -5.87
N GLU A 58 -4.93 4.46 -5.20
CA GLU A 58 -4.74 4.05 -3.82
C GLU A 58 -4.80 5.31 -2.95
N ILE A 59 -5.63 5.31 -1.90
CA ILE A 59 -5.72 6.44 -0.97
C ILE A 59 -4.91 6.08 0.28
N ARG A 60 -3.90 6.90 0.57
CA ARG A 60 -3.16 6.84 1.83
C ARG A 60 -3.61 7.97 2.73
N VAL A 61 -3.95 7.68 3.97
CA VAL A 61 -4.37 8.68 4.94
C VAL A 61 -3.37 8.70 6.08
N MET A 62 -2.92 9.90 6.47
CA MET A 62 -2.16 10.06 7.69
C MET A 62 -3.15 10.29 8.83
N ASP A 63 -3.06 9.53 9.90
CA ASP A 63 -3.87 9.79 11.10
C ASP A 63 -3.02 10.46 12.17
N VAL A 64 -3.54 11.52 12.77
CA VAL A 64 -2.93 12.20 13.92
C VAL A 64 -3.73 11.87 15.16
N ARG A 65 -3.03 11.42 16.21
CA ARG A 65 -3.62 11.13 17.51
C ARG A 65 -3.84 12.41 18.31
N ASP A 66 -5.01 12.52 18.94
CA ASP A 66 -5.25 13.49 19.98
C ASP A 66 -4.45 13.11 21.25
N PRO A 67 -3.52 13.96 21.72
CA PRO A 67 -2.73 13.68 22.91
C PRO A 67 -3.56 13.52 24.19
N ALA A 68 -4.80 14.03 24.23
CA ALA A 68 -5.71 13.84 25.36
C ALA A 68 -6.38 12.47 25.38
N THR A 69 -6.31 11.69 24.30
CA THR A 69 -6.95 10.37 24.21
C THR A 69 -5.97 9.23 24.54
N PRO A 70 -6.27 8.39 25.55
CA PRO A 70 -5.43 7.24 25.88
C PRO A 70 -5.25 6.29 24.69
N HIS A 71 -4.07 5.66 24.60
CA HIS A 71 -3.82 4.58 23.65
C HIS A 71 -4.74 3.40 23.96
N THR A 72 -5.81 3.29 23.18
CA THR A 72 -6.80 2.21 23.29
C THR A 72 -6.83 1.41 22.00
N ALA A 73 -7.07 0.11 22.12
CA ALA A 73 -7.37 -0.73 20.97
C ALA A 73 -8.66 -0.23 20.30
N GLY A 74 -8.62 0.02 18.99
CA GLY A 74 -9.78 0.47 18.21
C GLY A 74 -9.70 1.89 17.63
N GLY A 75 -8.55 2.56 17.70
CA GLY A 75 -8.33 3.80 16.93
C GLY A 75 -9.08 5.04 17.44
N ARG A 76 -9.64 5.02 18.65
CA ARG A 76 -10.24 6.22 19.25
C ARG A 76 -9.22 7.35 19.35
N GLY A 77 -9.66 8.57 19.06
CA GLY A 77 -8.84 9.78 19.09
C GLY A 77 -7.87 9.90 17.91
N LEU A 78 -8.06 9.14 16.82
CA LEU A 78 -7.34 9.37 15.56
C LEU A 78 -8.14 10.31 14.67
N ARG A 79 -7.48 11.36 14.18
CA ARG A 79 -8.04 12.30 13.21
C ARG A 79 -7.33 12.12 11.87
N PRO A 80 -8.05 11.77 10.79
CA PRO A 80 -7.46 11.69 9.46
C PRO A 80 -7.06 13.07 8.99
N VAL A 81 -5.86 13.13 8.42
CA VAL A 81 -5.27 14.32 7.84
C VAL A 81 -4.52 13.92 6.56
N LEU A 82 -4.38 14.88 5.65
CA LEU A 82 -3.59 14.73 4.43
C LEU A 82 -3.88 13.44 3.64
N PRO A 83 -5.12 13.20 3.16
CA PRO A 83 -5.34 12.13 2.20
C PRO A 83 -4.43 12.35 0.98
N LEU A 84 -3.65 11.33 0.65
CA LEU A 84 -2.76 11.29 -0.49
C LEU A 84 -3.29 10.26 -1.48
N LEU A 85 -3.84 10.75 -2.58
CA LEU A 85 -4.27 9.92 -3.70
C LEU A 85 -3.04 9.55 -4.52
N ARG A 86 -2.82 8.26 -4.76
CA ARG A 86 -1.72 7.75 -5.56
C ARG A 86 -2.28 7.02 -6.76
N MET A 87 -2.02 7.57 -7.94
CA MET A 87 -2.48 7.01 -9.21
C MET A 87 -1.37 6.21 -9.86
N GLY A 88 -1.73 5.03 -10.37
CA GLY A 88 -0.80 4.14 -11.06
C GLY A 88 -1.52 3.30 -12.11
N ARG A 89 -0.84 3.09 -13.23
CA ARG A 89 -1.38 2.32 -14.37
C ARG A 89 -0.73 0.94 -14.48
N GLY A 90 0.47 0.76 -13.94
CA GLY A 90 1.18 -0.52 -13.87
C GLY A 90 0.76 -1.41 -12.68
N LYS A 91 1.51 -2.49 -12.46
CA LYS A 91 1.45 -3.29 -11.22
C LYS A 91 1.93 -2.44 -10.02
N MET A 92 1.67 -2.87 -8.78
CA MET A 92 2.13 -2.14 -7.58
C MET A 92 3.66 -1.98 -7.59
N GLY A 93 4.14 -0.75 -7.37
CA GLY A 93 5.57 -0.41 -7.33
C GLY A 93 5.90 0.80 -8.19
N ILE A 94 6.86 1.61 -7.76
CA ILE A 94 7.24 2.87 -8.45
C ILE A 94 7.82 2.61 -9.85
N ASP A 95 8.53 1.49 -10.02
CA ASP A 95 9.18 1.13 -11.28
C ASP A 95 8.19 0.80 -12.41
N HIS A 96 7.00 0.31 -12.06
CA HIS A 96 5.96 -0.02 -13.03
C HIS A 96 5.25 1.21 -13.63
N ASN A 97 5.52 2.41 -13.11
CA ASN A 97 4.93 3.66 -13.61
C ASN A 97 5.89 4.49 -14.48
N LYS A 98 7.14 4.03 -14.68
CA LYS A 98 8.12 4.76 -15.50
C LYS A 98 7.63 4.89 -16.95
N GLY A 99 7.66 6.11 -17.49
CA GLY A 99 7.26 6.41 -18.86
C GLY A 99 5.75 6.47 -19.11
N LEU A 100 4.92 6.30 -18.07
CA LEU A 100 3.45 6.39 -18.19
C LEU A 100 2.99 7.81 -17.84
N LYS A 101 1.89 8.25 -18.46
CA LYS A 101 1.23 9.54 -18.16
C LYS A 101 0.07 9.33 -17.18
N TRP A 102 -0.37 10.40 -16.52
CA TRP A 102 -1.46 10.37 -15.53
C TRP A 102 -1.22 9.35 -14.40
N VAL A 103 0.06 9.24 -14.02
CA VAL A 103 0.56 8.55 -12.83
C VAL A 103 1.15 9.59 -11.88
N GLY A 104 1.18 9.31 -10.58
CA GLY A 104 1.71 10.25 -9.59
C GLY A 104 0.84 10.34 -8.35
N ALA A 105 0.87 11.49 -7.68
CA ALA A 105 0.10 11.71 -6.48
C ALA A 105 -0.60 13.07 -6.45
N SER A 106 -1.74 13.13 -5.78
CA SER A 106 -2.52 14.35 -5.54
C SER A 106 -2.98 14.40 -4.08
N ALA A 107 -3.14 15.61 -3.54
CA ALA A 107 -3.85 15.79 -2.28
C ALA A 107 -5.35 15.50 -2.48
N GLY A 108 -5.96 14.85 -1.48
CA GLY A 108 -7.40 14.71 -1.34
C GLY A 108 -7.93 15.74 -0.35
N LEU A 109 -9.15 16.22 -0.61
CA LEU A 109 -9.83 17.14 0.28
C LEU A 109 -10.80 16.36 1.16
N ILE A 110 -10.80 16.69 2.46
CA ILE A 110 -11.75 16.16 3.43
C ILE A 110 -12.75 17.29 3.71
N ASP A 111 -14.04 16.97 3.65
CA ASP A 111 -15.08 17.89 4.12
C ASP A 111 -15.05 17.92 5.66
N PRO A 112 -14.79 19.07 6.31
CA PRO A 112 -14.78 19.17 7.77
C PRO A 112 -16.18 19.08 8.41
N SER A 113 -17.26 19.02 7.62
CA SER A 113 -18.64 18.95 8.11
C SER A 113 -19.18 17.52 8.33
N THR A 114 -18.43 16.50 7.92
CA THR A 114 -18.68 15.07 8.23
C THR A 114 -17.82 14.57 9.38
#